data_AF-A0A517L207-F1
#
_entry.id   AF-A0A517L207-F1
#
_cell.length_a   1.000
_cell.length_b   1.000
_cell.length_c   1.000
_cell.angle_alpha   90.00
_cell.angle_beta   90.00
_cell.angle_gamma   90.00
#
_symmetry.space_group_name_H-M   'P 1'
#
loop_
_entity.id
_entity.type
_entity.pdbx_description
1 polymer ?
#
loop_
_entity_poly.entity_id
_entity_poly.type
_entity_poly.pdbx_seq_one_letter_code
_entity_poly.pdbx_strand_id
1 'polypeptide(L)'
;MKATFVYLVLSTFAAASPILAPRQSTGTTANEYTKGGCKDIIFFFARGSTEVGNMGSTVGPPTANGLKSAFTNASVAVEGIDYGALLITNLNPGGADYPGIQKMKDLLNSAASKCPNSAIVAGGYSQGAALVHRAIENLSSAVKDKIVGVVTYGDTRNTQDRGQIPNFPANKVKIICNDGDAVCAGTLTVLAPHFDY
;
A
#
# COMPACT_ATOMS: atom_id res chain seq x y z
N MET A 1 -30.02 63.57 -44.04
CA MET A 1 -30.39 62.21 -43.56
C MET A 1 -29.29 61.76 -42.61
N LYS A 2 -29.57 61.66 -41.30
CA LYS A 2 -28.61 61.20 -40.28
C LYS A 2 -28.94 59.74 -39.96
N ALA A 3 -28.00 58.82 -40.20
CA ALA A 3 -28.14 57.42 -39.87
C ALA A 3 -27.57 57.18 -38.46
N THR A 4 -28.39 56.64 -37.56
CA THR A 4 -28.00 56.26 -36.20
C THR A 4 -27.70 54.75 -36.19
N PHE A 5 -26.45 54.39 -35.92
CA PHE A 5 -26.03 52.99 -35.75
C PHE A 5 -26.24 52.57 -34.28
N VAL A 6 -27.04 51.53 -34.05
CA VAL A 6 -27.21 50.88 -32.75
C VAL A 6 -26.20 49.74 -32.66
N TYR A 7 -25.25 49.82 -31.73
CA TYR A 7 -24.31 48.74 -31.44
C TYR A 7 -24.94 47.76 -30.44
N LEU A 8 -25.19 46.53 -30.90
CA LEU A 8 -25.64 45.42 -30.07
C LEU A 8 -24.40 44.76 -29.43
N VAL A 9 -24.25 44.84 -28.11
CA VAL A 9 -23.17 44.17 -27.38
C VAL A 9 -23.65 42.77 -26.99
N LEU A 10 -23.10 41.72 -27.60
CA LEU A 10 -23.33 40.34 -27.17
C LEU A 10 -22.40 40.00 -25.99
N SER A 11 -22.99 39.78 -24.82
CA SER A 11 -22.29 39.21 -23.66
C SER A 11 -22.19 37.68 -23.81
N THR A 12 -20.99 37.16 -23.95
CA THR A 12 -20.72 35.72 -23.96
C THR A 12 -20.68 35.18 -22.53
N PHE A 13 -21.66 34.34 -22.16
CA PHE A 13 -21.60 33.54 -20.94
C PHE A 13 -20.60 32.40 -21.14
N ALA A 14 -19.42 32.48 -20.51
CA ALA A 14 -18.50 31.36 -20.41
C ALA A 14 -19.02 30.38 -19.35
N ALA A 15 -19.62 29.26 -19.80
CA ALA A 15 -19.97 28.16 -18.90
C ALA A 15 -18.70 27.43 -18.48
N ALA A 16 -18.32 27.55 -17.20
CA ALA A 16 -17.26 26.76 -16.61
C ALA A 16 -17.76 25.31 -16.43
N SER A 17 -17.42 24.42 -17.36
CA SER A 17 -17.60 22.98 -17.15
C SER A 17 -16.64 22.52 -16.05
N PRO A 18 -17.12 21.85 -14.98
CA PRO A 18 -16.22 21.27 -14.01
C PRO A 18 -15.42 20.18 -14.74
N ILE A 19 -14.09 20.36 -14.82
CA ILE A 19 -13.19 19.29 -15.24
C ILE A 19 -13.29 18.24 -14.12
N LEU A 20 -14.03 17.16 -14.37
CA LEU A 20 -13.99 15.96 -13.56
C LEU A 20 -12.55 15.45 -13.58
N ALA A 21 -11.77 15.77 -12.54
CA ALA A 21 -10.50 15.12 -12.31
C ALA A 21 -10.79 13.60 -12.24
N PRO A 22 -10.06 12.75 -13.00
CA PRO A 22 -10.26 11.31 -12.91
C PRO A 22 -10.11 10.91 -11.44
N ARG A 23 -11.11 10.20 -10.90
CA ARG A 23 -10.99 9.60 -9.57
C ARG A 23 -9.88 8.55 -9.68
N GLN A 24 -8.65 8.94 -9.33
CA GLN A 24 -7.45 8.08 -9.35
C GLN A 24 -7.55 7.03 -8.25
N SER A 25 -8.45 6.07 -8.45
CA SER A 25 -8.51 4.85 -7.67
C SER A 25 -7.25 4.04 -7.97
N THR A 26 -6.55 3.63 -6.93
CA THR A 26 -5.51 2.62 -7.02
C THR A 26 -6.13 1.33 -7.55
N GLY A 27 -5.52 0.76 -8.60
CA GLY A 27 -5.89 -0.54 -9.18
C GLY A 27 -4.96 -1.65 -8.71
N THR A 28 -4.88 -2.74 -9.48
CA THR A 28 -4.04 -3.90 -9.15
C THR A 28 -2.54 -3.63 -9.23
N THR A 29 -2.15 -2.52 -9.84
CA THR A 29 -0.75 -2.11 -9.99
C THR A 29 -0.58 -0.65 -9.59
N ALA A 30 0.38 -0.36 -8.72
CA ALA A 30 0.74 0.99 -8.28
C ALA A 30 2.28 1.14 -8.19
N ASN A 31 2.80 2.21 -8.78
CA ASN A 31 4.25 2.51 -8.83
C ASN A 31 4.47 4.03 -8.62
N GLU A 32 3.68 4.64 -7.76
CA GLU A 32 3.61 6.10 -7.65
C GLU A 32 4.85 6.69 -6.99
N TYR A 33 5.48 5.97 -6.07
CA TYR A 33 6.72 6.41 -5.44
C TYR A 33 7.90 6.28 -6.40
N THR A 34 8.04 5.13 -7.07
CA THR A 34 9.15 4.88 -8.00
C THR A 34 9.07 5.73 -9.27
N LYS A 35 7.87 6.11 -9.72
CA LYS A 35 7.67 6.99 -10.89
C LYS A 35 7.53 8.48 -10.55
N GLY A 36 6.95 8.80 -9.40
CA GLY A 36 6.57 10.17 -9.02
C GLY A 36 7.40 10.78 -7.88
N GLY A 37 8.20 9.99 -7.19
CA GLY A 37 9.04 10.45 -6.07
C GLY A 37 8.27 10.64 -4.76
N CYS A 38 8.77 11.55 -3.94
CA CYS A 38 8.28 11.76 -2.58
C CYS A 38 6.87 12.38 -2.54
N LYS A 39 6.08 11.91 -1.57
CA LYS A 39 4.84 12.54 -1.13
C LYS A 39 4.77 12.52 0.40
N ASP A 40 3.86 13.28 1.00
CA ASP A 40 3.76 13.37 2.47
C ASP A 40 3.62 11.98 3.12
N ILE A 41 2.90 11.07 2.45
CA ILE A 41 2.75 9.67 2.84
C ILE A 41 3.20 8.78 1.69
N ILE A 42 4.02 7.77 2.01
CA ILE A 42 4.38 6.71 1.06
C ILE A 42 3.90 5.38 1.62
N PHE A 43 2.98 4.74 0.90
CA PHE A 43 2.42 3.45 1.26
C PHE A 43 3.01 2.32 0.42
N PHE A 44 3.69 1.40 1.08
CA PHE A 44 4.21 0.17 0.48
C PHE A 44 3.29 -1.01 0.79
N PHE A 45 2.86 -1.75 -0.22
CA PHE A 45 1.97 -2.89 -0.02
C PHE A 45 2.46 -4.17 -0.70
N ALA A 46 2.49 -5.28 0.05
CA ALA A 46 2.77 -6.61 -0.49
C ALA A 46 1.49 -7.44 -0.60
N ARG A 47 1.10 -7.78 -1.82
CA ARG A 47 -0.10 -8.59 -2.12
C ARG A 47 -0.02 -10.03 -1.61
N GLY A 48 -1.13 -10.74 -1.58
CA GLY A 48 -1.19 -12.17 -1.25
C GLY A 48 -0.73 -13.08 -2.39
N SER A 49 -0.54 -14.37 -2.10
CA SER A 49 -0.14 -15.35 -3.11
C SER A 49 -1.12 -15.39 -4.28
N THR A 50 -0.60 -15.56 -5.49
CA THR A 50 -1.34 -15.67 -6.77
C THR A 50 -2.11 -14.43 -7.21
N GLU A 51 -2.15 -13.37 -6.40
CA GLU A 51 -2.81 -12.13 -6.81
C GLU A 51 -2.08 -11.47 -7.99
N VAL A 52 -2.85 -10.75 -8.81
CA VAL A 52 -2.35 -10.06 -10.01
C VAL A 52 -1.73 -8.70 -9.70
N GLY A 53 -0.88 -8.20 -10.60
CA GLY A 53 -0.20 -6.91 -10.43
C GLY A 53 0.75 -6.90 -9.24
N ASN A 54 1.00 -5.74 -8.65
CA ASN A 54 1.87 -5.59 -7.47
C ASN A 54 1.10 -5.18 -6.19
N MET A 55 -0.17 -4.77 -6.32
CA MET A 55 -1.07 -4.45 -5.22
C MET A 55 -2.05 -5.59 -4.91
N GLY A 56 -2.23 -6.53 -5.84
CA GLY A 56 -3.31 -7.51 -5.77
C GLY A 56 -4.66 -6.94 -6.18
N SER A 57 -5.70 -7.76 -6.14
CA SER A 57 -7.07 -7.36 -6.52
C SER A 57 -8.03 -7.31 -5.35
N THR A 58 -7.59 -7.74 -4.16
CA THR A 58 -8.43 -7.82 -2.96
C THR A 58 -8.13 -6.69 -1.99
N VAL A 59 -7.20 -6.89 -1.04
CA VAL A 59 -6.99 -6.03 0.14
C VAL A 59 -6.17 -4.77 -0.18
N GLY A 60 -5.18 -4.88 -1.07
CA GLY A 60 -4.24 -3.79 -1.35
C GLY A 60 -4.89 -2.53 -1.92
N PRO A 61 -5.63 -2.62 -3.05
CA PRO A 61 -6.32 -1.46 -3.63
C PRO A 61 -7.27 -0.72 -2.68
N PRO A 62 -8.21 -1.36 -1.95
CA PRO A 62 -9.10 -0.66 -1.03
C PRO A 62 -8.35 -0.05 0.15
N THR A 63 -7.30 -0.70 0.68
CA THR A 63 -6.45 -0.10 1.74
C THR A 63 -5.78 1.18 1.23
N ALA A 64 -5.19 1.13 0.03
CA ALA A 64 -4.57 2.29 -0.60
C ALA A 64 -5.58 3.42 -0.88
N ASN A 65 -6.77 3.07 -1.35
CA ASN A 65 -7.84 4.03 -1.61
C ASN A 65 -8.40 4.65 -0.32
N GLY A 66 -8.48 3.87 0.76
CA GLY A 66 -8.84 4.35 2.09
C GLY A 66 -7.84 5.40 2.59
N LEU A 67 -6.53 5.13 2.49
CA LEU A 67 -5.49 6.11 2.81
C LEU A 67 -5.64 7.39 1.97
N LYS A 68 -5.77 7.25 0.66
CA LYS A 68 -5.98 8.38 -0.27
C LYS A 68 -7.22 9.20 0.06
N SER A 69 -8.29 8.55 0.52
CA SER A 69 -9.53 9.20 0.94
C SER A 69 -9.46 9.87 2.31
N ALA A 70 -8.70 9.31 3.25
CA ALA A 70 -8.54 9.88 4.59
C ALA A 70 -7.62 11.10 4.60
N PHE A 71 -6.66 11.14 3.68
CA PHE A 71 -5.78 12.27 3.45
C PHE A 71 -6.21 12.99 2.16
N THR A 72 -5.36 13.02 1.13
CA THR A 72 -5.73 13.41 -0.22
C THR A 72 -5.00 12.54 -1.24
N ASN A 73 -5.55 12.36 -2.44
CA ASN A 73 -4.85 11.68 -3.54
C ASN A 73 -3.47 12.32 -3.83
N ALA A 74 -3.35 13.64 -3.65
CA ALA A 74 -2.12 14.36 -3.90
C ALA A 74 -1.03 14.09 -2.86
N SER A 75 -1.40 13.78 -1.61
CA SER A 75 -0.47 13.59 -0.49
C SER A 75 0.01 12.15 -0.29
N VAL A 76 -0.60 11.18 -0.97
CA VAL A 76 -0.24 9.75 -0.84
C VAL A 76 0.40 9.23 -2.12
N ALA A 77 1.57 8.61 -2.01
CA ALA A 77 2.18 7.78 -3.04
C ALA A 77 1.97 6.31 -2.67
N VAL A 78 1.37 5.54 -3.57
CA VAL A 78 1.15 4.10 -3.40
C VAL A 78 2.15 3.30 -4.25
N GLU A 79 2.83 2.36 -3.62
CA GLU A 79 3.83 1.50 -4.25
C GLU A 79 3.55 0.03 -3.88
N GLY A 80 3.19 -0.77 -4.88
CA GLY A 80 3.10 -2.21 -4.69
C GLY A 80 4.48 -2.86 -4.77
N ILE A 81 4.71 -3.85 -3.93
CA ILE A 81 5.93 -4.66 -4.02
C ILE A 81 5.79 -5.58 -5.22
N ASP A 82 6.64 -5.39 -6.22
CA ASP A 82 6.69 -6.25 -7.39
C ASP A 82 7.52 -7.50 -7.07
N TYR A 83 6.83 -8.64 -7.00
CA TYR A 83 7.41 -9.94 -6.63
C TYR A 83 6.53 -11.08 -7.12
N GLY A 84 7.03 -12.33 -7.13
CA GLY A 84 6.34 -13.46 -7.76
C GLY A 84 5.01 -13.90 -7.11
N ALA A 85 4.84 -13.69 -5.79
CA ALA A 85 3.69 -14.13 -5.02
C ALA A 85 3.32 -15.62 -5.22
N LEU A 86 4.32 -16.49 -5.38
CA LEU A 86 4.09 -17.92 -5.65
C LEU A 86 3.60 -18.64 -4.39
N LEU A 87 2.67 -19.59 -4.51
CA LEU A 87 2.20 -20.35 -3.34
C LEU A 87 3.34 -21.09 -2.63
N ILE A 88 4.26 -21.67 -3.40
CA ILE A 88 5.36 -22.48 -2.87
C ILE A 88 6.31 -21.70 -1.96
N THR A 89 6.46 -20.38 -2.16
CA THR A 89 7.36 -19.56 -1.36
C THR A 89 6.81 -19.27 0.05
N ASN A 90 5.55 -19.63 0.36
CA ASN A 90 5.08 -19.67 1.75
C ASN A 90 5.83 -20.73 2.59
N LEU A 91 6.43 -21.73 1.95
CA LEU A 91 7.22 -22.76 2.63
C LEU A 91 8.67 -22.33 2.88
N ASN A 92 9.10 -21.20 2.33
CA ASN A 92 10.43 -20.68 2.60
C ASN A 92 10.57 -20.32 4.09
N PRO A 93 11.79 -20.39 4.65
CA PRO A 93 12.11 -19.71 5.90
C PRO A 93 11.59 -18.26 5.90
N GLY A 94 10.78 -17.92 6.89
CA GLY A 94 10.16 -16.59 6.99
C GLY A 94 8.84 -16.43 6.22
N GLY A 95 8.41 -17.44 5.45
CA GLY A 95 7.06 -17.53 4.88
C GLY A 95 6.80 -16.72 3.61
N ALA A 96 7.83 -16.21 2.94
CA ALA A 96 7.67 -15.37 1.75
C ALA A 96 8.80 -15.53 0.71
N ASP A 97 8.58 -14.89 -0.43
CA ASP A 97 9.52 -14.79 -1.54
C ASP A 97 10.71 -13.87 -1.19
N TYR A 98 11.94 -14.40 -1.28
CA TYR A 98 13.15 -13.62 -0.93
C TYR A 98 13.38 -12.40 -1.82
N PRO A 99 13.26 -12.47 -3.16
CA PRO A 99 13.25 -11.27 -4.00
C PRO A 99 12.24 -10.20 -3.55
N GLY A 100 11.03 -10.60 -3.17
CA GLY A 100 10.02 -9.67 -2.64
C GLY A 100 10.43 -9.00 -1.33
N ILE A 101 10.98 -9.77 -0.39
CA ILE A 101 11.51 -9.26 0.88
C ILE A 101 12.61 -8.23 0.62
N GLN A 102 13.56 -8.56 -0.25
CA GLN A 102 14.66 -7.66 -0.59
C GLN A 102 14.15 -6.40 -1.30
N LYS A 103 13.20 -6.54 -2.23
CA LYS A 103 12.58 -5.40 -2.93
C LYS A 103 11.92 -4.42 -1.98
N MET A 104 11.13 -4.92 -1.02
CA MET A 104 10.50 -4.06 -0.02
C MET A 104 11.53 -3.40 0.89
N LYS A 105 12.56 -4.14 1.32
CA LYS A 105 13.67 -3.60 2.11
C LYS A 105 14.37 -2.46 1.36
N ASP A 106 14.65 -2.61 0.07
CA ASP A 106 15.31 -1.59 -0.75
C ASP A 106 14.43 -0.34 -0.91
N LEU A 107 13.12 -0.53 -1.13
CA LEU A 107 12.17 0.58 -1.25
C LEU A 107 12.02 1.35 0.06
N LEU A 108 11.95 0.67 1.21
CA LEU A 108 11.90 1.31 2.53
C LEU A 108 13.18 2.12 2.82
N ASN A 109 14.36 1.57 2.53
CA ASN A 109 15.63 2.29 2.65
C ASN A 109 15.72 3.49 1.68
N SER A 110 15.23 3.31 0.44
CA SER A 110 15.18 4.39 -0.55
C SER A 110 14.25 5.53 -0.09
N ALA A 111 13.06 5.21 0.43
CA ALA A 111 12.13 6.23 0.92
C ALA A 111 12.68 6.95 2.15
N ALA A 112 13.25 6.23 3.11
CA ALA A 112 13.83 6.82 4.30
C ALA A 112 14.99 7.79 3.99
N SER A 113 15.79 7.51 2.96
CA SER A 113 16.91 8.36 2.55
C SER A 113 16.48 9.53 1.63
N LYS A 114 15.66 9.26 0.61
CA LYS A 114 15.29 10.26 -0.41
C LYS A 114 14.15 11.17 0.02
N CYS A 115 13.32 10.72 0.96
CA CYS A 115 12.11 11.41 1.38
C CYS A 115 12.09 11.59 2.91
N PRO A 116 13.03 12.35 3.49
CA PRO A 116 13.20 12.45 4.93
C PRO A 116 11.98 13.03 5.67
N ASN A 117 11.11 13.77 4.95
CA ASN A 117 9.91 14.38 5.50
C ASN A 117 8.66 13.51 5.32
N SER A 118 8.74 12.41 4.56
CA SER A 118 7.61 11.53 4.33
C SER A 118 7.35 10.61 5.53
N ALA A 119 6.08 10.42 5.84
CA ALA A 119 5.64 9.33 6.68
C ALA A 119 5.61 8.04 5.85
N ILE A 120 6.33 7.01 6.29
CA ILE A 120 6.31 5.69 5.63
C ILE A 120 5.26 4.83 6.32
N VAL A 121 4.36 4.26 5.53
CA VAL A 121 3.42 3.23 5.99
C VAL A 121 3.59 1.98 5.14
N ALA A 122 3.39 0.82 5.76
CA ALA A 122 3.55 -0.46 5.09
C ALA A 122 2.32 -1.36 5.34
N GLY A 123 2.07 -2.28 4.44
CA GLY A 123 1.12 -3.34 4.71
C GLY A 123 1.26 -4.55 3.82
N GLY A 124 0.57 -5.62 4.19
CA GLY A 124 0.60 -6.84 3.40
C GLY A 124 -0.53 -7.79 3.75
N TYR A 125 -0.85 -8.66 2.81
CA TYR A 125 -1.92 -9.66 2.94
C TYR A 125 -1.37 -11.07 2.73
N SER A 126 -1.74 -12.03 3.58
CA SER A 126 -1.35 -13.44 3.43
C SER A 126 0.19 -13.60 3.39
N GLN A 127 0.75 -14.19 2.33
CA GLN A 127 2.21 -14.20 2.08
C GLN A 127 2.85 -12.81 2.13
N GLY A 128 2.14 -11.77 1.68
CA GLY A 128 2.60 -10.40 1.73
C GLY A 128 2.78 -9.88 3.16
N ALA A 129 2.01 -10.37 4.14
CA ALA A 129 2.23 -10.05 5.55
C ALA A 129 3.58 -10.62 6.04
N ALA A 130 3.88 -11.88 5.70
CA ALA A 130 5.18 -12.48 5.97
C ALA A 130 6.33 -11.69 5.34
N LEU A 131 6.15 -11.24 4.08
CA LEU A 131 7.12 -10.39 3.38
C LEU A 131 7.38 -9.10 4.17
N VAL A 132 6.34 -8.42 4.63
CA VAL A 132 6.44 -7.21 5.47
C VAL A 132 7.23 -7.47 6.75
N HIS A 133 6.94 -8.57 7.45
CA HIS A 133 7.67 -8.95 8.67
C HIS A 133 9.17 -9.06 8.39
N ARG A 134 9.54 -9.85 7.38
CA ARG A 134 10.94 -10.12 7.03
C ARG A 134 11.66 -8.89 6.48
N ALA A 135 10.97 -8.02 5.76
CA ALA A 135 11.55 -6.79 5.22
C ALA A 135 11.88 -5.78 6.32
N ILE A 136 11.05 -5.70 7.37
CA ILE A 136 11.17 -4.68 8.43
C ILE A 136 12.08 -5.13 9.58
N GLU A 137 12.05 -6.40 9.98
CA GLU A 137 12.69 -6.86 11.22
C GLU A 137 14.19 -6.53 11.32
N ASN A 138 14.88 -6.49 10.18
CA ASN A 138 16.33 -6.26 10.07
C ASN A 138 16.70 -4.90 9.46
N LEU A 139 15.77 -3.94 9.42
CA LEU A 139 16.09 -2.54 9.09
C LEU A 139 16.84 -1.87 10.24
N SER A 140 17.62 -0.84 9.90
CA SER A 140 18.25 0.03 10.91
C SER A 140 17.18 0.78 11.71
N SER A 141 17.51 1.18 12.93
CA SER A 141 16.62 2.00 13.78
C SER A 141 16.17 3.28 13.06
N ALA A 142 17.10 3.98 12.39
CA ALA A 142 16.80 5.19 11.63
C ALA A 142 15.72 5.00 10.56
N VAL A 143 15.70 3.84 9.88
CA VAL A 143 14.66 3.54 8.88
C VAL A 143 13.35 3.14 9.58
N LYS A 144 13.42 2.31 10.64
CA LYS A 144 12.23 1.92 11.43
C LYS A 144 11.54 3.13 12.07
N ASP A 145 12.27 4.18 12.42
CA ASP A 145 11.72 5.41 12.98
C ASP A 145 10.85 6.18 11.98
N LYS A 146 11.18 6.10 10.67
CA LYS A 146 10.38 6.69 9.58
C LYS A 146 9.11 5.91 9.26
N ILE A 147 9.05 4.62 9.62
CA ILE A 147 7.85 3.82 9.47
C ILE A 147 6.91 4.18 10.62
N VAL A 148 5.79 4.84 10.32
CA VAL A 148 4.84 5.33 11.32
C VAL A 148 3.71 4.35 11.60
N GLY A 149 3.47 3.39 10.70
CA GLY A 149 2.45 2.37 10.86
C GLY A 149 2.60 1.22 9.88
N VAL A 150 2.25 0.02 10.33
CA VAL A 150 2.24 -1.22 9.56
C VAL A 150 0.93 -1.95 9.80
N VAL A 151 0.26 -2.39 8.74
CA VAL A 151 -0.97 -3.20 8.83
C VAL A 151 -0.82 -4.52 8.07
N THR A 152 -1.13 -5.63 8.71
CA THR A 152 -1.14 -6.95 8.07
C THR A 152 -2.53 -7.58 8.15
N TYR A 153 -2.91 -8.28 7.09
CA TYR A 153 -4.20 -8.97 6.93
C TYR A 153 -3.96 -10.45 6.67
N GLY A 154 -4.64 -11.34 7.38
CA GLY A 154 -4.45 -12.80 7.20
C GLY A 154 -3.00 -13.21 7.38
N ASP A 155 -2.39 -12.75 8.46
CA ASP A 155 -0.95 -12.79 8.67
C ASP A 155 -0.44 -14.21 8.94
N THR A 156 0.23 -14.81 7.96
CA THR A 156 0.79 -16.18 8.02
C THR A 156 1.94 -16.31 9.02
N ARG A 157 2.39 -15.19 9.61
CA ARG A 157 3.44 -15.13 10.63
C ARG A 157 2.93 -14.72 12.01
N ASN A 158 1.63 -14.46 12.16
CA ASN A 158 1.04 -14.04 13.44
C ASN A 158 1.45 -14.94 14.61
N THR A 159 1.24 -16.26 14.52
CA THR A 159 1.59 -17.19 15.61
C THR A 159 3.11 -17.31 15.79
N GLN A 160 3.84 -17.45 14.68
CA GLN A 160 5.27 -17.75 14.66
C GLN A 160 6.11 -16.57 15.15
N ASP A 161 5.66 -15.34 14.91
CA ASP A 161 6.31 -14.11 15.33
C ASP A 161 5.62 -13.47 16.55
N ARG A 162 4.71 -14.20 17.21
CA ARG A 162 4.08 -13.83 18.48
C ARG A 162 3.26 -12.54 18.41
N GLY A 163 2.49 -12.38 17.33
CA GLY A 163 1.57 -11.27 17.13
C GLY A 163 2.26 -9.93 16.90
N GLN A 164 3.48 -9.94 16.36
CA GLN A 164 4.31 -8.75 16.18
C GLN A 164 5.32 -8.93 15.04
N ILE A 165 5.80 -7.81 14.47
CA ILE A 165 7.00 -7.80 13.63
C ILE A 165 8.24 -7.81 14.55
N PRO A 166 9.14 -8.81 14.45
CA PRO A 166 10.32 -8.87 15.30
C PRO A 166 11.17 -7.60 15.23
N ASN A 167 11.72 -7.16 16.36
CA ASN A 167 12.57 -5.97 16.46
C ASN A 167 11.93 -4.67 15.93
N PHE A 168 10.61 -4.56 15.93
CA PHE A 168 9.86 -3.36 15.54
C PHE A 168 8.85 -2.97 16.63
N PRO A 169 8.58 -1.66 16.87
CA PRO A 169 7.68 -1.23 17.94
C PRO A 169 6.25 -1.77 17.76
N ALA A 170 5.71 -2.41 18.80
CA ALA A 170 4.39 -3.05 18.72
C ALA A 170 3.23 -2.07 18.57
N ASN A 171 3.36 -0.87 19.12
CA ASN A 171 2.37 0.19 18.95
C ASN A 171 2.28 0.75 17.52
N LYS A 172 3.19 0.37 16.62
CA LYS A 172 3.17 0.74 15.20
C LYS A 172 2.62 -0.38 14.30
N VAL A 173 2.22 -1.53 14.87
CA VAL A 173 1.74 -2.68 14.10
C VAL A 173 0.28 -2.96 14.43
N LYS A 174 -0.52 -3.16 13.38
CA LYS A 174 -1.88 -3.66 13.48
C LYS A 174 -2.00 -4.94 12.66
N ILE A 175 -2.02 -6.08 13.34
CA ILE A 175 -2.34 -7.38 12.73
C ILE A 175 -3.85 -7.56 12.76
N ILE A 176 -4.43 -7.90 11.61
CA ILE A 176 -5.86 -8.17 11.43
C ILE A 176 -6.00 -9.62 10.98
N CYS A 177 -6.63 -10.43 11.81
CA CYS A 177 -6.92 -11.83 11.55
C CYS A 177 -8.41 -12.06 11.78
N ASN A 178 -9.09 -12.56 10.75
CA ASN A 178 -10.50 -12.92 10.86
C ASN A 178 -10.67 -14.15 11.74
N ASP A 179 -11.80 -14.23 12.45
CA ASP A 179 -12.15 -15.41 13.22
C ASP A 179 -12.25 -16.63 12.29
N GLY A 180 -11.50 -17.68 12.62
CA GLY A 180 -11.43 -18.91 11.82
C GLY A 180 -10.42 -18.87 10.65
N ASP A 181 -9.66 -17.79 10.47
CA ASP A 181 -8.53 -17.81 9.55
C ASP A 181 -7.36 -18.63 10.13
N ALA A 182 -7.25 -19.87 9.66
CA ALA A 182 -6.27 -20.83 10.16
C ALA A 182 -4.82 -20.44 9.82
N VAL A 183 -4.56 -19.56 8.85
CA VAL A 183 -3.17 -19.15 8.56
C VAL A 183 -2.58 -18.29 9.67
N CYS A 184 -3.42 -17.50 10.33
CA CYS A 184 -3.03 -16.72 11.51
C CYS A 184 -2.72 -17.60 12.73
N ALA A 185 -3.25 -18.82 12.75
CA ALA A 185 -3.08 -19.82 13.82
C ALA A 185 -1.85 -20.73 13.62
N GLY A 186 -0.91 -20.34 12.77
CA GLY A 186 0.37 -21.05 12.60
C GLY A 186 0.33 -22.18 11.57
N THR A 187 -0.71 -22.24 10.75
CA THR A 187 -0.82 -23.18 9.63
C THR A 187 -0.71 -22.44 8.29
N LEU A 188 -0.74 -23.16 7.17
CA LEU A 188 -0.94 -22.59 5.84
C LEU A 188 -2.25 -23.11 5.22
N THR A 189 -3.20 -23.50 6.07
CA THR A 189 -4.52 -23.96 5.63
C THR A 189 -5.38 -22.75 5.28
N VAL A 190 -5.62 -22.56 3.98
CA VAL A 190 -6.44 -21.45 3.48
C VAL A 190 -7.92 -21.83 3.55
N LEU A 191 -8.69 -21.13 4.39
CA LEU A 191 -10.13 -21.32 4.59
C LEU A 191 -10.91 -20.07 4.13
N ALA A 192 -12.23 -20.18 4.05
CA ALA A 192 -13.09 -19.06 3.62
C ALA A 192 -12.85 -17.73 4.36
N PRO A 193 -12.64 -17.69 5.71
CA PRO A 193 -12.35 -16.45 6.42
C PRO A 193 -11.09 -15.71 5.95
N HIS A 194 -10.16 -16.41 5.27
CA HIS A 194 -8.95 -15.81 4.74
C HIS A 194 -9.22 -14.82 3.59
N PHE A 195 -10.41 -14.86 2.97
CA PHE A 195 -10.75 -14.05 1.80
C PHE A 195 -11.68 -12.86 2.09
N ASP A 196 -12.00 -12.60 3.37
CA ASP A 196 -13.02 -11.62 3.80
C ASP A 196 -12.41 -10.47 4.64
N TYR A 197 -11.27 -9.94 4.20
CA TYR A 197 -10.51 -8.87 4.88
C TYR A 197 -10.84 -7.45 4.41
#